data_AF-A0A1H1AF36-F1
#
_entry.id   AF-A0A1H1AF36-F1
#
_cell.length_a   1.000
_cell.length_b   1.000
_cell.length_c   1.000
_cell.angle_alpha   90.00
_cell.angle_beta   90.00
_cell.angle_gamma   90.00
#
_symmetry.space_group_name_H-M   'P 1'
#
loop_
_entity.id
_entity.type
_entity.pdbx_description
1 polymer ?
#
loop_
_entity_poly.entity_id
_entity_poly.type
_entity_poly.pdbx_seq_one_letter_code
_entity_poly.pdbx_strand_id
1 'polypeptide(L)'
;MSANEASRAALAASAELRSEASQRSIEKALKAMRRNGETINVQAVARRAGLARSTVYRHKELLAKVHRQRRTAATPPPAAAGHEAAAADPATGVLAAMHLRIQQKDAKIAELTRQIKQHEATIARLHGEIDDLSPD
;
A
#
# COMPACT_ATOMS: atom_id res chain seq x y z
N MET A 1 -24.95 -36.37 -18.25
CA MET A 1 -24.10 -35.16 -18.07
C MET A 1 -22.82 -35.38 -18.86
N SER A 2 -22.53 -34.47 -19.78
CA SER A 2 -21.40 -34.62 -20.70
C SER A 2 -20.08 -34.46 -19.94
N ALA A 3 -19.05 -35.23 -20.30
CA ALA A 3 -17.71 -35.15 -19.68
C ALA A 3 -17.14 -33.72 -19.65
N ASN A 4 -17.61 -32.83 -20.55
CA ASN A 4 -17.23 -31.43 -20.60
C ASN A 4 -17.85 -30.58 -19.46
N GLU A 5 -19.08 -30.90 -19.05
CA GLU A 5 -19.76 -30.22 -17.92
C GLU A 5 -19.11 -30.60 -16.59
N ALA A 6 -18.79 -31.88 -16.41
CA ALA A 6 -18.06 -32.37 -15.24
C ALA A 6 -16.65 -31.74 -15.14
N SER A 7 -15.95 -31.62 -16.26
CA SER A 7 -14.64 -30.95 -16.32
C SER A 7 -14.73 -29.46 -15.95
N ARG A 8 -15.72 -28.74 -16.50
CA ARG A 8 -15.97 -27.33 -16.16
C ARG A 8 -16.34 -27.14 -14.69
N ALA A 9 -17.16 -28.02 -14.13
CA ALA A 9 -17.53 -27.99 -12.72
C ALA A 9 -16.32 -28.22 -11.81
N ALA A 10 -15.44 -29.17 -12.15
CA ALA A 10 -14.21 -29.42 -11.40
C ALA A 10 -13.24 -28.22 -11.43
N LEU A 11 -13.11 -27.57 -12.60
CA LEU A 11 -12.31 -26.35 -12.74
C LEU A 11 -12.88 -25.18 -11.95
N ALA A 12 -14.21 -25.00 -11.96
CA ALA A 12 -14.89 -23.99 -11.17
C ALA A 12 -14.68 -24.21 -9.67
N ALA A 13 -14.87 -25.44 -9.18
CA ALA A 13 -14.64 -25.79 -7.77
C ALA A 13 -13.19 -25.51 -7.33
N SER A 14 -12.20 -25.85 -8.17
CA SER A 14 -10.79 -25.52 -7.88
C SER A 14 -10.53 -24.01 -7.85
N ALA A 15 -11.19 -23.24 -8.72
CA ALA A 15 -11.09 -21.78 -8.73
C ALA A 15 -11.72 -21.15 -7.49
N GLU A 16 -12.86 -21.66 -7.02
CA GLU A 16 -13.54 -21.24 -5.80
C GLU A 16 -12.67 -21.49 -4.57
N LEU A 17 -12.10 -22.70 -4.42
CA LEU A 17 -11.19 -23.03 -3.33
C LEU A 17 -9.99 -22.08 -3.26
N ARG A 18 -9.39 -21.73 -4.41
CA ARG A 18 -8.29 -20.75 -4.47
C ARG A 18 -8.73 -19.34 -4.09
N SER A 19 -9.94 -18.95 -4.50
CA SER A 19 -10.53 -17.65 -4.16
C SER A 19 -10.76 -17.56 -2.65
N GLU A 20 -11.37 -18.57 -2.04
CA GLU A 20 -11.58 -18.64 -0.59
C GLU A 20 -10.28 -18.62 0.20
N ALA A 21 -9.28 -19.41 -0.22
CA ALA A 21 -7.96 -19.42 0.43
C ALA A 21 -7.29 -18.03 0.38
N SER A 22 -7.44 -17.32 -0.75
CA SER A 22 -6.94 -15.95 -0.91
C SER A 22 -7.69 -14.98 0.00
N GLN A 23 -9.02 -15.09 0.08
CA GLN A 23 -9.84 -14.27 0.96
C GLN A 23 -9.46 -14.46 2.43
N ARG A 24 -9.37 -15.71 2.90
CA ARG A 24 -8.98 -16.03 4.29
C ARG A 24 -7.60 -15.48 4.63
N SER A 25 -6.63 -15.58 3.70
CA SER A 25 -5.29 -15.03 3.88
C SER A 25 -5.29 -13.51 4.00
N ILE A 26 -6.09 -12.81 3.18
CA ILE A 26 -6.22 -11.36 3.25
C ILE A 26 -6.88 -10.92 4.57
N GLU A 27 -7.93 -11.61 5.01
CA GLU A 27 -8.60 -11.28 6.27
C GLU A 27 -7.70 -11.52 7.49
N LYS A 28 -6.94 -12.62 7.49
CA LYS A 28 -5.93 -12.91 8.53
C LYS A 28 -4.85 -11.82 8.56
N ALA A 29 -4.36 -11.40 7.39
CA ALA A 29 -3.40 -10.30 7.27
C ALA A 29 -3.97 -8.99 7.83
N LEU A 30 -5.21 -8.63 7.47
CA LEU A 30 -5.88 -7.45 8.00
C LEU A 30 -6.03 -7.48 9.53
N LYS A 31 -6.45 -8.61 10.10
CA LYS A 31 -6.57 -8.77 11.56
C LYS A 31 -5.21 -8.65 12.25
N ALA A 32 -4.15 -9.20 11.66
CA ALA A 32 -2.80 -9.07 12.19
C ALA A 32 -2.30 -7.62 12.14
N MET A 33 -2.46 -6.94 11.00
CA MET A 33 -2.05 -5.54 10.84
C MET A 33 -2.79 -4.61 11.80
N ARG A 34 -4.09 -4.85 12.06
CA ARG A 34 -4.84 -4.11 13.08
C ARG A 34 -4.27 -4.30 14.48
N ARG A 35 -3.95 -5.55 14.87
CA ARG A 35 -3.37 -5.83 16.20
C ARG A 35 -2.01 -5.17 16.40
N ASN A 36 -1.22 -5.10 15.33
CA ASN A 36 0.12 -4.52 15.37
C ASN A 36 0.13 -2.99 15.18
N GLY A 37 -1.02 -2.36 14.91
CA GLY A 37 -1.10 -0.93 14.59
C GLY A 37 -0.40 -0.54 13.28
N GLU A 38 -0.18 -1.49 12.36
CA GLU A 38 0.52 -1.26 11.10
C GLU A 38 -0.32 -0.42 10.13
N THR A 39 0.33 0.38 9.28
CA THR A 39 -0.36 1.17 8.26
C THR A 39 -1.08 0.28 7.25
N ILE A 40 -2.42 0.31 7.28
CA ILE A 40 -3.27 -0.52 6.43
C ILE A 40 -3.33 0.06 5.01
N ASN A 41 -2.58 -0.52 4.09
CA ASN A 41 -2.62 -0.22 2.65
C ASN A 41 -2.62 -1.50 1.81
N VAL A 42 -3.10 -1.42 0.56
CA VAL A 42 -3.25 -2.59 -0.33
C VAL A 42 -1.93 -3.33 -0.55
N GLN A 43 -0.81 -2.62 -0.68
CA GLN A 43 0.51 -3.23 -0.86
C GLN A 43 0.99 -3.95 0.40
N ALA A 44 0.78 -3.36 1.57
CA ALA A 44 1.15 -3.93 2.86
C ALA A 44 0.31 -5.17 3.16
N VAL A 45 -0.99 -5.14 2.87
CA VAL A 45 -1.88 -6.30 2.99
C VAL A 45 -1.45 -7.41 2.03
N ALA A 46 -1.13 -7.10 0.78
CA ALA A 46 -0.65 -8.07 -0.21
C ALA A 46 0.68 -8.72 0.24
N ARG A 47 1.65 -7.92 0.68
CA ARG A 47 2.94 -8.42 1.22
C ARG A 47 2.74 -9.30 2.45
N ARG A 48 1.89 -8.88 3.39
CA ARG A 48 1.59 -9.63 4.62
C ARG A 48 0.86 -10.95 4.34
N ALA A 49 -0.01 -10.97 3.34
CA ALA A 49 -0.74 -12.17 2.93
C ALA A 49 0.05 -13.08 1.99
N GLY A 50 1.22 -12.66 1.49
CA GLY A 50 1.99 -13.41 0.49
C GLY A 50 1.30 -13.49 -0.89
N LEU A 51 0.42 -12.53 -1.20
CA LEU A 51 -0.39 -12.54 -2.43
C LEU A 51 0.04 -11.43 -3.39
N ALA A 52 -0.20 -11.66 -4.68
CA ALA A 52 -0.06 -10.61 -5.69
C ALA A 52 -1.08 -9.48 -5.46
N ARG A 53 -0.67 -8.24 -5.80
CA ARG A 53 -1.52 -7.04 -5.67
C ARG A 53 -2.81 -7.15 -6.51
N SER A 54 -2.71 -7.79 -7.68
CA SER A 54 -3.85 -8.05 -8.57
C SER A 54 -4.93 -8.91 -7.90
N THR A 55 -4.55 -9.91 -7.11
CA THR A 55 -5.49 -10.76 -6.35
C THR A 55 -6.27 -9.94 -5.34
N VAL A 56 -5.62 -9.02 -4.64
CA VAL A 56 -6.30 -8.12 -3.70
C VAL A 56 -7.29 -7.20 -4.42
N TYR A 57 -6.93 -6.70 -5.61
CA TYR A 57 -7.85 -5.87 -6.40
C TYR A 57 -9.05 -6.63 -6.96
N ARG A 58 -8.90 -7.94 -7.22
CA ARG A 58 -9.99 -8.81 -7.70
C ARG A 58 -11.12 -8.93 -6.67
N HIS A 59 -10.79 -8.81 -5.38
CA HIS A 59 -11.75 -8.87 -4.28
C HIS A 59 -12.21 -7.47 -3.84
N LYS A 60 -13.19 -6.91 -4.56
CA LYS A 60 -13.72 -5.55 -4.33
C LYS A 60 -14.23 -5.31 -2.89
N GLU A 61 -14.84 -6.32 -2.27
CA GLU A 61 -15.28 -6.26 -0.87
C GLU A 61 -14.12 -6.04 0.12
N LEU A 62 -12.98 -6.69 -0.12
CA LEU A 62 -11.79 -6.56 0.71
C LEU A 62 -11.12 -5.20 0.51
N LEU A 63 -11.14 -4.64 -0.71
CA LEU A 63 -10.74 -3.26 -0.95
C LEU A 63 -11.59 -2.28 -0.16
N ALA A 64 -12.93 -2.45 -0.17
CA ALA A 64 -13.83 -1.59 0.60
C ALA A 64 -13.53 -1.65 2.11
N LYS A 65 -13.22 -2.85 2.65
CA LYS A 65 -12.77 -3.01 4.04
C LYS A 65 -11.43 -2.31 4.31
N VAL A 66 -10.45 -2.41 3.41
CA VAL A 66 -9.14 -1.72 3.50
C VAL A 66 -9.33 -0.20 3.48
N HIS A 67 -10.16 0.32 2.58
CA HIS A 67 -10.43 1.75 2.45
C HIS A 67 -11.17 2.32 3.67
N ARG A 68 -12.15 1.59 4.22
CA ARG A 68 -12.83 1.97 5.47
C ARG A 68 -11.87 2.01 6.65
N GLN A 69 -10.99 1.02 6.77
CA GLN A 69 -9.99 0.97 7.83
C GLN A 69 -8.93 2.07 7.70
N ARG A 70 -8.50 2.37 6.48
CA ARG A 70 -7.58 3.49 6.23
C ARG A 70 -8.21 4.83 6.62
N ARG A 71 -9.51 5.01 6.35
CA ARG A 71 -10.23 6.25 6.69
C ARG A 71 -10.39 6.44 8.19
N THR A 72 -10.71 5.36 8.90
CA THR A 72 -10.85 5.37 10.37
C THR A 72 -9.51 5.57 11.06
N ALA A 73 -8.44 4.92 10.60
CA ALA A 73 -7.08 5.12 11.10
C ALA A 73 -6.48 6.49 10.74
N ALA A 74 -7.01 7.18 9.73
CA ALA A 74 -6.61 8.53 9.33
C ALA A 74 -7.38 9.63 10.07
N THR A 75 -8.20 9.30 11.07
CA THR A 75 -8.80 10.30 11.97
C THR A 75 -7.67 10.84 12.87
N PRO A 76 -7.23 12.11 12.71
CA PRO A 76 -6.35 12.73 13.67
C PRO A 76 -7.13 12.94 14.99
N PRO A 77 -6.46 13.02 16.16
CA PRO A 77 -7.15 13.48 17.36
C PRO A 77 -7.76 14.87 17.10
N PRO A 78 -8.94 15.19 17.68
CA PRO A 78 -9.62 16.44 17.40
C PRO A 78 -8.83 17.60 18.03
N ALA A 79 -8.00 18.26 17.24
CA ALA A 79 -7.52 19.60 17.54
C ALA A 79 -8.49 20.59 16.90
N ALA A 80 -9.30 21.21 17.75
CA ALA A 80 -9.94 22.52 17.65
C ALA A 80 -10.40 23.02 16.26
N ALA A 81 -11.74 23.09 16.13
CA ALA A 81 -12.54 24.21 15.62
C ALA A 81 -12.12 24.97 14.34
N GLY A 82 -13.06 24.98 13.38
CA GLY A 82 -13.33 26.12 12.51
C GLY A 82 -12.87 25.97 11.07
N HIS A 83 -13.79 25.66 10.16
CA HIS A 83 -14.36 26.66 9.23
C HIS A 83 -15.29 25.92 8.24
N GLU A 84 -16.57 26.21 8.44
CA GLU A 84 -17.64 26.46 7.48
C GLU A 84 -17.61 25.78 6.10
N ALA A 85 -18.75 25.16 5.81
CA ALA A 85 -19.14 24.72 4.49
C ALA A 85 -19.14 25.90 3.50
N ALA A 86 -18.28 25.83 2.50
CA ALA A 86 -18.52 26.46 1.21
C ALA A 86 -18.79 25.33 0.20
N ALA A 87 -19.99 25.36 -0.37
CA ALA A 87 -20.41 24.46 -1.45
C ALA A 87 -19.52 24.68 -2.68
N ALA A 88 -18.44 23.91 -2.75
CA ALA A 88 -17.72 23.63 -3.98
C ALA A 88 -17.83 22.12 -4.20
N ASP A 89 -18.22 21.74 -5.42
CA ASP A 89 -18.39 20.37 -5.88
C ASP A 89 -17.38 19.43 -5.18
N PRO A 90 -17.83 18.44 -4.37
CA PRO A 90 -16.94 17.60 -3.59
C PRO A 90 -15.90 16.87 -4.46
N ALA A 91 -16.12 16.76 -5.77
CA ALA A 91 -15.13 16.24 -6.72
C ALA A 91 -13.92 17.17 -6.90
N THR A 92 -14.09 18.49 -6.97
CA THR A 92 -12.98 19.44 -7.20
C THR A 92 -12.10 19.61 -5.95
N GLY A 93 -12.70 19.63 -4.76
CA GLY A 93 -11.93 19.66 -3.50
C GLY A 93 -11.08 18.40 -3.29
N VAL A 94 -11.62 17.22 -3.66
CA VAL A 94 -10.88 15.95 -3.59
C VAL A 94 -9.73 15.92 -4.60
N LEU A 95 -9.94 16.39 -5.83
CA LEU A 95 -8.88 16.46 -6.84
C LEU A 95 -7.75 17.42 -6.45
N ALA A 96 -8.08 18.61 -5.92
CA ALA A 96 -7.10 19.56 -5.43
C ALA A 96 -6.27 18.98 -4.27
N ALA A 97 -6.91 18.31 -3.32
CA ALA A 97 -6.23 17.63 -2.22
C ALA A 97 -5.34 16.46 -2.71
N MET A 98 -5.75 15.74 -3.76
CA MET A 98 -4.92 14.70 -4.37
C MET A 98 -3.70 15.30 -5.08
N HIS A 99 -3.84 16.38 -5.84
CA HIS A 99 -2.71 17.04 -6.50
C HIS A 99 -1.69 17.58 -5.49
N LEU A 100 -2.14 18.23 -4.43
CA LEU A 100 -1.26 18.69 -3.35
C LEU A 100 -0.48 17.52 -2.72
N ARG A 101 -1.16 16.38 -2.52
CA ARG A 101 -0.53 15.18 -1.96
C ARG A 101 0.47 14.53 -2.91
N ILE A 102 0.24 14.58 -4.22
CA ILE A 102 1.20 14.12 -5.23
C ILE A 102 2.44 15.01 -5.18
N GLN A 103 2.27 16.33 -5.23
CA GLN A 103 3.37 17.30 -5.15
C GLN A 103 4.23 17.11 -3.88
N GLN A 104 3.60 16.92 -2.72
CA GLN A 104 4.31 16.63 -1.47
C GLN A 104 5.13 15.34 -1.53
N LYS A 105 4.60 14.29 -2.19
CA LYS A 105 5.32 13.02 -2.37
C LYS A 105 6.48 13.18 -3.34
N ASP A 106 6.30 13.91 -4.43
CA ASP A 106 7.36 14.17 -5.41
C ASP A 106 8.50 14.98 -4.79
N ALA A 107 8.17 16.00 -3.99
CA ALA A 107 9.17 16.76 -3.22
C ALA A 107 9.94 15.84 -2.26
N LYS A 108 9.26 14.91 -1.59
CA LYS A 108 9.91 13.95 -0.69
C LYS A 108 10.79 12.95 -1.42
N ILE A 109 10.38 12.49 -2.61
CA ILE A 109 11.21 11.63 -3.46
C ILE A 109 12.47 12.38 -3.87
N ALA A 110 12.35 13.61 -4.37
CA ALA A 110 13.49 14.42 -4.76
C ALA A 110 14.49 14.62 -3.61
N GLU A 111 13.97 14.87 -2.41
CA GLU A 111 14.79 15.02 -1.20
C GLU A 111 15.52 13.72 -0.84
N LEU A 112 14.81 12.59 -0.80
CA LEU A 112 15.43 11.30 -0.49
C LEU A 112 16.47 10.89 -1.54
N THR A 113 16.22 11.18 -2.82
CA THR A 113 17.20 10.94 -3.88
C THR A 113 18.44 11.81 -3.72
N ARG A 114 18.31 13.07 -3.28
CA ARG A 114 19.47 13.92 -2.96
C ARG A 114 20.27 13.34 -1.80
N GLN A 115 19.59 12.91 -0.73
CA GLN A 115 20.24 12.28 0.41
C GLN A 115 21.03 11.05 -0.01
N ILE A 116 20.43 10.14 -0.80
CA ILE A 116 21.12 8.94 -1.30
C ILE A 116 22.40 9.32 -2.05
N LYS A 117 22.34 10.27 -2.99
CA LYS A 117 23.53 10.72 -3.73
C LYS A 117 24.61 11.30 -2.81
N GLN A 118 24.21 12.03 -1.77
CA GLN A 118 25.14 12.58 -0.80
C GLN A 118 25.79 11.50 0.07
N HIS A 119 25.03 10.49 0.48
CA HIS A 119 25.56 9.32 1.17
C HIS A 119 26.52 8.53 0.27
N GLU A 120 26.17 8.30 -0.99
CA GLU A 120 27.04 7.64 -1.98
C GLU A 120 28.36 8.40 -2.19
N ALA A 121 28.31 9.74 -2.32
CA ALA A 121 29.51 10.56 -2.43
C ALA A 121 30.38 10.51 -1.16
N THR A 122 29.75 10.44 0.01
CA THR A 122 30.46 10.32 1.29
C THR A 122 31.12 8.96 1.41
N ILE A 123 30.42 7.88 1.03
CA ILE A 123 30.97 6.52 1.01
C ILE A 123 32.14 6.44 0.03
N ALA A 124 32.00 6.99 -1.19
CA ALA A 124 33.07 6.99 -2.17
C ALA A 124 34.31 7.73 -1.67
N ARG A 125 34.14 8.86 -0.98
CA ARG A 125 35.24 9.60 -0.35
C ARG A 125 35.91 8.80 0.76
N LEU A 126 35.13 8.21 1.66
CA LEU A 126 35.65 7.40 2.76
C LEU A 126 36.34 6.13 2.26
N HIS A 127 35.83 5.49 1.20
CA HIS A 127 36.50 4.37 0.55
C HIS A 127 37.82 4.78 -0.09
N GLY A 128 37.88 5.94 -0.77
CA GLY A 128 39.15 6.46 -1.30
C GLY A 128 40.17 6.75 -0.20
N GLU A 129 39.75 7.32 0.93
CA GLU A 129 40.61 7.56 2.09
C GLU A 129 41.09 6.24 2.76
N ILE A 130 40.29 5.17 2.70
CA ILE A 130 40.69 3.83 3.19
C ILE A 130 41.71 3.18 2.25
N ASP A 131 41.50 3.26 0.93
CA ASP A 131 42.45 2.75 -0.06
C ASP A 131 43.79 3.50 0.01
N ASP A 132 43.76 4.82 0.29
CA ASP A 132 44.97 5.63 0.49
C ASP A 132 45.71 5.32 1.81
N LEU A 133 45.00 4.86 2.85
CA LEU A 133 45.58 4.49 4.16
C LEU A 133 45.99 3.02 4.26
N SER A 134 45.58 2.19 3.29
CA SER A 134 45.96 0.78 3.17
C SER A 134 46.63 0.49 1.82
N PRO A 135 47.75 1.15 1.46
CA PRO A 135 48.59 0.63 0.39
C PRO A 135 49.25 -0.66 0.91
N ASP A 136 49.35 -1.68 0.05
CA ASP A 136 49.94 -3.01 0.31
C ASP A 136 51.14 -3.02 1.28
#